data_AF-A0A844P914-F1
#
_entry.id   AF-A0A844P914-F1
#
_cell.length_a   1.000
_cell.length_b   1.000
_cell.length_c   1.000
_cell.angle_alpha   90.00
_cell.angle_beta   90.00
_cell.angle_gamma   90.00
#
_symmetry.space_group_name_H-M   'P 1'
#
loop_
_entity.id
_entity.type
_entity.pdbx_description
1 polymer ?
#
loop_
_entity_poly.entity_id
_entity_poly.type
_entity_poly.pdbx_seq_one_letter_code
_entity_poly.pdbx_strand_id
1 'polypeptide(L)'
;MPTLCLPEVIYPKYVITNNDIISFINAHHSKVKHKERSIQMISNTTIEKRHTIIPFDEIINLGLFGERGFLYEVHARDLASQAAKKALLNSGLNKNDITMVIVTSCTGFMMPSLTAHIINDLDLDIGTIQLPI
;
A
#
# COMPACT_ATOMS: atom_id res chain seq x y z
N MET A 1 -13.03 -6.01 27.26
CA MET A 1 -12.00 -5.00 26.93
C MET A 1 -11.41 -5.39 25.59
N PRO A 2 -11.31 -4.50 24.60
CA PRO A 2 -10.67 -4.83 23.33
C PRO A 2 -9.16 -5.02 23.54
N THR A 3 -8.59 -6.03 22.86
CA THR A 3 -7.16 -6.33 22.90
C THR A 3 -6.63 -6.35 21.47
N LEU A 4 -5.50 -5.69 21.24
CA LEU A 4 -4.80 -5.74 19.97
C LEU A 4 -3.81 -6.91 20.00
N CYS A 5 -3.98 -7.87 19.09
CA CYS A 5 -2.98 -8.93 18.87
C CYS A 5 -1.75 -8.35 18.14
N LEU A 6 -0.64 -9.10 18.11
CA LEU A 6 0.58 -8.66 17.41
C LEU A 6 0.29 -8.40 15.92
N PRO A 7 0.43 -7.15 15.43
CA PRO A 7 0.15 -6.83 14.02
C PRO A 7 1.27 -7.34 13.09
N GLU A 8 0.96 -7.40 11.79
CA GLU A 8 1.96 -7.58 10.74
C GLU A 8 2.00 -6.34 9.85
N VAL A 9 3.20 -5.94 9.43
CA VAL A 9 3.41 -4.88 8.44
C VAL A 9 4.24 -5.43 7.29
N ILE A 10 3.77 -5.21 6.06
CA ILE A 10 4.49 -5.59 4.85
C ILE A 10 4.80 -4.34 4.04
N TYR A 11 6.06 -4.21 3.65
CA TYR A 11 6.52 -3.14 2.78
C TYR A 11 6.79 -3.68 1.38
N PRO A 12 6.42 -2.93 0.33
CA PRO A 12 6.87 -3.22 -1.03
C PRO A 12 8.39 -3.27 -1.17
N LYS A 13 8.88 -4.05 -2.13
CA LYS A 13 10.32 -4.36 -2.28
C LYS A 13 11.19 -3.19 -2.75
N TYR A 14 10.67 -2.27 -3.55
CA TYR A 14 11.49 -1.22 -4.16
C TYR A 14 11.64 -0.04 -3.21
N VAL A 15 12.87 0.40 -3.01
CA VAL A 15 13.22 1.48 -2.09
C VAL A 15 13.73 2.68 -2.87
N ILE A 16 13.25 3.86 -2.50
CA ILE A 16 13.64 5.15 -3.09
C ILE A 16 14.08 6.09 -1.97
N THR A 17 15.22 6.74 -2.15
CA THR A 17 15.77 7.72 -1.21
C THR A 17 15.37 9.15 -1.58
N ASN A 18 15.57 10.10 -0.65
CA ASN A 18 15.43 11.52 -0.98
C ASN A 18 16.38 11.97 -2.10
N ASN A 19 17.59 11.40 -2.16
CA ASN A 19 18.57 11.74 -3.19
C ASN A 19 18.10 11.30 -4.58
N ASP A 20 17.42 10.16 -4.69
CA ASP A 20 16.86 9.66 -5.95
C ASP A 20 15.79 10.63 -6.48
N ILE A 21 14.92 11.13 -5.60
CA ILE A 21 13.87 12.09 -5.95
C ILE A 21 14.48 13.43 -6.37
N ILE A 22 15.47 13.93 -5.64
CA ILE A 22 16.16 15.19 -5.97
C ILE A 22 16.88 15.06 -7.32
N SER A 23 17.53 13.92 -7.58
CA SER A 23 18.19 13.62 -8.86
C SER A 23 17.19 13.60 -10.01
N PHE A 24 16.03 12.98 -9.80
CA PHE A 24 14.94 12.98 -10.76
C PHE A 24 14.42 14.39 -11.07
N ILE A 25 14.16 15.20 -10.05
CA ILE A 25 13.74 16.61 -10.24
C ILE A 25 14.78 17.39 -11.03
N ASN A 26 16.07 17.19 -10.75
CA ASN A 26 17.15 17.85 -11.47
C ASN A 26 17.19 17.46 -12.95
N ALA A 27 16.98 16.18 -13.27
CA ALA A 27 17.02 15.65 -14.62
C ALA A 27 15.78 16.05 -15.46
N HIS A 28 14.58 15.96 -14.88
CA HIS A 28 13.33 16.05 -15.64
C HIS A 28 12.56 17.37 -15.46
N HIS A 29 12.84 18.13 -14.42
CA HIS A 29 12.12 19.37 -14.08
C HIS A 29 13.04 20.59 -13.94
N SER A 30 14.15 20.60 -14.71
CA SER A 30 15.20 21.62 -14.62
C SER A 30 14.74 23.07 -14.85
N LYS A 31 13.64 23.28 -15.58
CA LYS A 31 13.13 24.62 -15.97
C LYS A 31 11.90 25.07 -15.18
N VAL A 32 11.49 24.34 -14.13
CA VAL A 32 10.27 24.67 -13.38
C VAL A 32 10.54 25.80 -12.38
N LYS A 33 9.67 26.82 -12.37
CA LYS A 33 9.78 28.04 -11.53
C LYS A 33 10.02 27.77 -10.03
N HIS A 34 9.56 26.64 -9.51
CA HIS A 34 9.57 26.32 -8.08
C HIS A 34 10.50 25.16 -7.72
N LYS A 35 11.43 24.80 -8.61
CA LYS A 35 12.35 23.67 -8.45
C LYS A 35 13.12 23.72 -7.12
N GLU A 36 13.76 24.85 -6.81
CA GLU A 36 14.59 24.99 -5.60
C GLU A 36 13.75 24.84 -4.34
N ARG A 37 12.50 25.35 -4.35
CA ARG A 37 11.56 25.19 -3.23
C ARG A 37 11.14 23.74 -3.05
N SER A 38 10.86 23.02 -4.15
CA SER A 38 10.53 21.58 -4.08
C SER A 38 11.70 20.77 -3.52
N ILE A 39 12.94 21.03 -3.95
CA ILE A 39 14.13 20.38 -3.41
C ILE A 39 14.29 20.71 -1.92
N GLN A 40 14.13 21.98 -1.53
CA GLN A 40 14.22 22.39 -0.13
C GLN A 40 13.15 21.69 0.73
N MET A 41 11.91 21.56 0.25
CA MET A 41 10.85 20.84 0.93
C MET A 41 11.21 19.37 1.15
N ILE A 42 11.75 18.70 0.13
CA ILE A 42 12.15 17.28 0.22
C ILE A 42 13.31 17.11 1.21
N SER A 43 14.35 17.94 1.10
CA SER A 43 15.52 17.90 1.98
C SER A 43 15.21 18.20 3.44
N ASN A 44 14.14 18.95 3.70
CA ASN A 44 13.68 19.25 5.06
C ASN A 44 12.77 18.17 5.67
N THR A 45 12.50 17.08 4.95
CA THR A 45 11.84 15.90 5.53
C THR A 45 12.84 15.02 6.27
N THR A 46 12.38 14.27 7.26
CA THR A 46 13.15 13.21 7.92
C THR A 46 13.08 11.87 7.17
N ILE A 47 12.59 11.87 5.94
CA ILE A 47 12.35 10.63 5.18
C ILE A 47 13.65 10.16 4.53
N GLU A 48 14.22 9.08 5.03
CA GLU A 48 15.41 8.47 4.42
C GLU A 48 15.04 7.59 3.22
N LYS A 49 13.96 6.83 3.33
CA LYS A 49 13.55 5.79 2.39
C LYS A 49 12.03 5.75 2.22
N ARG A 50 11.58 5.44 1.00
CA ARG A 50 10.17 5.18 0.65
C ARG A 50 10.07 3.84 -0.05
N HIS A 51 9.03 3.08 0.27
CA HIS A 51 8.76 1.80 -0.37
C HIS A 51 7.74 1.96 -1.49
N THR A 52 7.96 1.28 -2.61
CA THR A 52 7.11 1.35 -3.81
C THR A 52 6.88 -0.03 -4.41
N ILE A 53 5.70 -0.21 -5.03
CA ILE A 53 5.24 -1.49 -5.59
C ILE A 53 5.92 -1.84 -6.93
N ILE A 54 6.36 -0.84 -7.67
CA ILE A 54 7.09 -0.95 -8.94
C ILE A 54 8.35 -0.07 -8.88
N PRO A 55 9.38 -0.32 -9.71
CA PRO A 55 10.59 0.50 -9.78
C PRO A 55 10.29 1.98 -10.02
N PHE A 56 11.13 2.87 -9.48
CA PHE A 56 10.92 4.31 -9.57
C PHE A 56 10.82 4.82 -11.03
N ASP A 57 11.68 4.29 -11.91
CA ASP A 57 11.67 4.64 -13.33
C ASP A 57 10.37 4.24 -14.03
N GLU A 58 9.71 3.16 -13.58
CA GLU A 58 8.41 2.74 -14.10
C GLU A 58 7.29 3.65 -13.56
N ILE A 59 7.36 4.10 -12.30
CA ILE A 59 6.37 5.03 -11.71
C ILE A 59 6.29 6.33 -12.51
N ILE A 60 7.45 6.84 -12.93
CA ILE A 60 7.56 8.09 -13.69
C ILE A 60 6.87 7.96 -15.05
N ASN A 61 6.91 6.76 -15.64
CA ASN A 61 6.32 6.47 -16.95
C ASN A 61 4.91 5.87 -16.84
N LEU A 62 4.37 5.73 -15.63
CA LEU A 62 3.11 5.05 -15.39
C LEU A 62 1.95 5.83 -16.03
N GLY A 63 1.10 5.12 -16.78
CA GLY A 63 0.02 5.70 -17.55
C GLY A 63 -1.12 6.27 -16.72
N LEU A 64 -2.30 6.32 -17.35
CA LEU A 64 -3.48 6.97 -16.78
C LEU A 64 -4.19 6.08 -15.74
N PHE A 65 -5.38 6.51 -15.34
CA PHE A 65 -6.18 5.91 -14.27
C PHE A 65 -6.33 4.39 -14.38
N GLY A 66 -6.56 3.84 -15.57
CA GLY A 66 -6.80 2.40 -15.77
C GLY A 66 -5.59 1.54 -15.37
N GLU A 67 -4.40 1.92 -15.82
CA GLU A 67 -3.16 1.19 -15.50
C GLU A 67 -2.82 1.29 -14.01
N ARG A 68 -3.01 2.48 -13.42
CA ARG A 68 -2.83 2.71 -11.97
C ARG A 68 -3.81 1.88 -11.15
N GLY A 69 -5.07 1.80 -11.57
CA GLY A 69 -6.10 0.99 -10.94
C GLY A 69 -5.78 -0.50 -11.00
N PHE A 70 -5.31 -0.99 -12.15
CA PHE A 70 -4.88 -2.38 -12.31
C PHE A 70 -3.71 -2.73 -11.39
N LEU A 71 -2.66 -1.90 -11.34
CA LEU A 71 -1.54 -2.12 -10.41
C LEU A 71 -1.99 -2.08 -8.94
N TYR A 72 -2.88 -1.15 -8.60
CA TYR A 72 -3.46 -1.09 -7.26
C TYR A 72 -4.19 -2.40 -6.92
N GLU A 73 -5.09 -2.87 -7.78
CA GLU A 73 -5.84 -4.12 -7.56
C GLU A 73 -4.91 -5.32 -7.33
N VAL A 74 -3.90 -5.50 -8.19
CA VAL A 74 -2.95 -6.61 -8.09
C VAL A 74 -2.14 -6.53 -6.80
N HIS A 75 -1.52 -5.38 -6.53
CA HIS A 75 -0.57 -5.26 -5.41
C HIS A 75 -1.26 -5.06 -4.07
N ALA A 76 -2.38 -4.34 -4.00
CA ALA A 76 -3.12 -4.15 -2.75
C ALA A 76 -3.69 -5.48 -2.25
N ARG A 77 -4.23 -6.32 -3.16
CA ARG A 77 -4.69 -7.67 -2.80
C ARG A 77 -3.56 -8.52 -2.26
N ASP A 78 -2.45 -8.62 -3.00
CA ASP A 78 -1.33 -9.47 -2.60
C ASP A 78 -0.75 -9.06 -1.23
N LEU A 79 -0.43 -7.78 -1.06
CA LEU A 79 0.15 -7.26 0.18
C LEU A 79 -0.82 -7.37 1.36
N ALA A 80 -2.09 -7.02 1.17
CA ALA A 80 -3.08 -7.08 2.24
C ALA A 80 -3.36 -8.53 2.66
N SER A 81 -3.49 -9.46 1.71
CA SER A 81 -3.69 -10.88 2.01
C SER A 81 -2.50 -11.49 2.73
N GLN A 82 -1.26 -11.15 2.33
CA GLN A 82 -0.07 -11.60 3.06
C GLN A 82 -0.02 -11.04 4.49
N ALA A 83 -0.31 -9.74 4.67
CA ALA A 83 -0.30 -9.11 5.98
C ALA A 83 -1.39 -9.70 6.89
N ALA A 84 -2.60 -9.88 6.36
CA ALA A 84 -3.72 -10.47 7.09
C ALA A 84 -3.44 -11.92 7.51
N LYS A 85 -2.87 -12.76 6.62
CA LYS A 85 -2.49 -14.14 6.95
C LYS A 85 -1.50 -14.21 8.10
N LYS A 86 -0.45 -13.39 8.05
CA LYS A 86 0.57 -13.35 9.12
C LYS A 86 0.03 -12.75 10.41
N ALA A 87 -0.80 -11.71 10.34
CA ALA A 87 -1.46 -11.15 11.52
C ALA A 87 -2.38 -12.19 12.19
N LEU A 88 -3.11 -12.99 11.41
CA LEU A 88 -3.91 -14.10 11.94
C LEU A 88 -3.02 -15.14 12.63
N LEU A 89 -1.92 -15.56 12.00
CA LEU A 89 -0.95 -16.48 12.61
C LEU A 89 -0.37 -15.92 13.93
N ASN A 90 0.00 -14.64 13.93
CA ASN A 90 0.55 -13.94 15.11
C ASN A 90 -0.46 -13.84 16.26
N SER A 91 -1.77 -13.84 15.97
CA SER A 91 -2.81 -13.78 17.00
C SER A 91 -3.09 -15.11 17.68
N GLY A 92 -2.71 -16.24 17.04
CA GLY A 92 -3.05 -17.58 17.52
C GLY A 92 -4.53 -17.94 17.43
N LEU A 93 -5.35 -17.09 16.79
CA LEU A 93 -6.76 -17.34 16.52
C LEU A 93 -6.93 -18.26 15.31
N ASN A 94 -8.07 -18.94 15.26
CA ASN A 94 -8.50 -19.67 14.07
C ASN A 94 -9.24 -18.73 13.12
N LYS A 95 -9.25 -19.05 11.83
CA LYS A 95 -10.03 -18.32 10.83
C LYS A 95 -11.52 -18.20 11.19
N ASN A 96 -12.08 -19.20 11.88
CA ASN A 96 -13.48 -19.22 12.34
C ASN A 96 -13.75 -18.24 13.48
N ASP A 97 -12.71 -17.73 14.16
CA ASP A 97 -12.86 -16.72 15.21
C ASP A 97 -13.00 -15.30 14.61
N ILE A 98 -12.78 -15.15 13.29
CA ILE A 98 -12.84 -13.85 12.59
C ILE A 98 -14.26 -13.57 12.10
N THR A 99 -14.93 -12.64 12.76
CA THR A 99 -16.33 -12.28 12.48
C THR A 99 -16.48 -11.05 11.58
N MET A 100 -15.42 -10.27 11.39
CA MET A 100 -15.45 -9.04 10.58
C MET A 100 -14.09 -8.75 9.94
N VAL A 101 -14.12 -8.23 8.72
CA VAL A 101 -12.96 -7.67 8.01
C VAL A 101 -13.23 -6.20 7.70
N ILE A 102 -12.33 -5.34 8.20
CA ILE A 102 -12.35 -3.89 7.97
C ILE A 102 -11.14 -3.54 7.10
N VAL A 103 -11.37 -2.83 6.00
CA VAL A 103 -10.29 -2.38 5.10
C VAL A 103 -10.49 -0.91 4.78
N THR A 104 -9.40 -0.15 4.77
CA THR A 104 -9.39 1.24 4.30
C THR A 104 -8.24 1.50 3.34
N SER A 105 -8.51 2.28 2.29
CA SER A 105 -7.52 2.76 1.34
C SER A 105 -8.07 3.96 0.56
N CYS A 106 -7.24 4.98 0.37
CA CYS A 106 -7.56 6.17 -0.41
C CYS A 106 -6.84 6.21 -1.77
N THR A 107 -6.10 5.15 -2.12
CA THR A 107 -5.20 5.14 -3.30
C THR A 107 -5.78 4.43 -4.51
N GLY A 108 -6.87 3.68 -4.34
CA GLY A 108 -7.56 3.00 -5.43
C GLY A 108 -8.92 2.45 -5.04
N PHE A 109 -9.70 2.10 -6.05
CA PHE A 109 -11.03 1.51 -5.95
C PHE A 109 -11.07 0.23 -6.76
N MET A 110 -11.72 -0.81 -6.25
CA MET A 110 -11.84 -2.10 -6.92
C MET A 110 -13.16 -2.78 -6.61
N MET A 111 -13.65 -3.59 -7.56
CA MET A 111 -14.79 -4.48 -7.37
C MET A 111 -14.52 -5.87 -7.93
N PRO A 112 -14.67 -6.96 -7.14
CA PRO A 112 -15.05 -6.99 -5.71
C PRO A 112 -14.11 -6.21 -4.79
N SER A 113 -14.60 -5.78 -3.63
CA SER A 113 -13.81 -4.96 -2.70
C SER A 113 -12.64 -5.75 -2.11
N LEU A 114 -11.63 -5.03 -1.63
CA LEU A 114 -10.47 -5.66 -0.98
C LEU A 114 -10.88 -6.48 0.26
N THR A 115 -11.96 -6.10 0.97
CA THR A 115 -12.56 -6.92 2.04
C THR A 115 -12.98 -8.30 1.55
N ALA A 116 -13.66 -8.37 0.40
CA ALA A 116 -14.12 -9.63 -0.19
C ALA A 116 -12.93 -10.51 -0.61
N HIS A 117 -11.89 -9.91 -1.19
CA HIS A 117 -10.67 -10.63 -1.53
C HIS A 117 -9.97 -11.21 -0.30
N ILE A 118 -9.82 -10.45 0.79
CA ILE A 118 -9.20 -10.94 2.02
C ILE A 118 -10.02 -12.08 2.63
N ILE A 119 -11.35 -11.94 2.70
CA ILE A 119 -12.24 -13.00 3.21
C ILE A 119 -12.00 -14.31 2.44
N ASN A 120 -11.98 -14.23 1.11
CA ASN A 120 -11.75 -15.41 0.25
C ASN A 120 -10.32 -15.94 0.40
N ASP A 121 -9.31 -15.08 0.42
CA ASP A 121 -7.90 -15.48 0.46
C ASP A 121 -7.50 -16.11 1.81
N LEU A 122 -8.22 -15.78 2.89
CA LEU A 122 -8.06 -16.38 4.23
C LEU A 122 -9.06 -17.53 4.49
N ASP A 123 -9.96 -17.82 3.55
CA ASP A 123 -11.00 -18.85 3.68
C ASP A 123 -11.86 -18.66 4.95
N LEU A 124 -12.24 -17.40 5.22
CA LEU A 124 -13.09 -17.02 6.36
C LEU A 124 -14.53 -17.48 6.16
N ASP A 125 -15.32 -17.42 7.22
CA ASP A 125 -16.74 -17.78 7.17
C ASP A 125 -17.53 -16.88 6.19
N ILE A 126 -18.52 -17.46 5.52
CA ILE A 126 -19.34 -16.72 4.55
C ILE A 126 -20.18 -15.61 5.19
N GLY A 127 -20.44 -15.71 6.50
CA GLY A 127 -21.10 -14.71 7.31
C GLY A 127 -20.18 -13.61 7.86
N THR A 128 -18.87 -13.63 7.54
CA THR A 128 -17.93 -12.59 7.97
C THR A 128 -18.39 -11.22 7.46
N ILE A 129 -18.57 -10.27 8.39
CA ILE A 129 -19.05 -8.92 8.07
C ILE A 129 -17.97 -8.16 7.31
N GLN A 130 -18.36 -7.52 6.21
CA GLN A 130 -17.50 -6.65 5.42
C GLN A 130 -17.74 -5.19 5.77
N LEU A 131 -16.67 -4.48 6.15
CA LEU A 131 -16.72 -3.04 6.39
C LEU A 131 -15.63 -2.33 5.56
N PRO A 132 -15.96 -1.88 4.33
CA PRO A 132 -15.09 -1.00 3.55
C PRO A 132 -15.22 0.45 4.08
N ILE A 133 -14.09 1.10 4.42
CA ILE A 133 -14.03 2.48 4.93
C ILE A 133 -13.17 3.35 4.03
#